data_AF-A0A4Q0I7T8-F1
#
_entry.id   AF-A0A4Q0I7T8-F1
#
_cell.length_a   1.000
_cell.length_b   1.000
_cell.length_c   1.000
_cell.angle_alpha   90.00
_cell.angle_beta   90.00
_cell.angle_gamma   90.00
#
_symmetry.space_group_name_H-M   'P 1'
#
loop_
_entity.id
_entity.type
_entity.pdbx_description
1 polymer ?
#
loop_
_entity_poly.entity_id
_entity_poly.type
_entity_poly.pdbx_seq_one_letter_code
_entity_poly.pdbx_strand_id
1 'polypeptide(L)'
;MQHHIKVKQYLETICSQIRCKKIHGDIREEIENHIVDQKEAFKAQGFNDETATLKALEQMGDPIIIGTELDRTHRPKPEWSVITLTILLLAAGTVIRFFTSPQDFNGIELFNKQLFFTIAGIVLMALFYYMDFTILGKYPKTIFLLLAAVTIFLTIVSNPINGKYVYASYLLLLFPISFAGFVYNMRNRGYIGVVFCGIFFAVSFMISMIIPSVSSCILLVLSCLAVLTIAILKGWFSVKKLYALLLVYLPVIGSLTMIFASGILSKRIALALNPSIDPSGAGYIGTITRRLLSGAQFIGQGNLPQNFQGLSAAQVLPGINSDFLLTYIIHRFGWLTFVIVLTLLTVFIVRAIILCLKQKSVLALLVSTAVTLTFIIQTILYIAANLGFQLFAPLSLPLVSQGSSYLLINMCLIGILLSVFRTGYFIKDKQTSIKASTNSFLKFEDGKLIIDFNIH
;
A
#
# COMPACT_ATOMS: atom_id res chain seq x y z
N MET A 1 -1.82 49.52 10.12
CA MET A 1 -1.44 48.50 11.14
C MET A 1 -2.67 47.85 11.79
N GLN A 2 -3.68 48.60 12.26
CA GLN A 2 -4.91 48.03 12.85
C GLN A 2 -5.77 47.17 11.89
N HIS A 3 -5.79 47.46 10.58
CA HIS A 3 -6.57 46.72 9.58
C HIS A 3 -6.10 45.26 9.43
N HIS A 4 -4.79 45.03 9.33
CA HIS A 4 -4.22 43.68 9.25
C HIS A 4 -4.50 42.87 10.53
N ILE A 5 -4.62 43.54 11.68
CA ILE A 5 -4.95 42.89 12.95
C ILE A 5 -6.39 42.38 12.95
N LYS A 6 -7.36 43.17 12.47
CA LYS A 6 -8.78 42.75 12.41
C LYS A 6 -9.01 41.59 11.45
N VAL A 7 -8.43 41.64 10.24
CA VAL A 7 -8.52 40.53 9.27
C VAL A 7 -7.86 39.26 9.85
N LYS A 8 -6.70 39.40 10.50
CA LYS A 8 -6.02 38.29 11.13
C LYS A 8 -6.83 37.67 12.27
N GLN A 9 -7.45 38.48 13.14
CA GLN A 9 -8.35 38.01 14.20
C GLN A 9 -9.59 37.30 13.65
N TYR A 10 -10.16 37.83 12.57
CA TYR A 10 -11.30 37.22 11.88
C TYR A 10 -10.94 35.82 11.36
N LEU A 11 -9.81 35.70 10.65
CA LEU A 11 -9.30 34.43 10.14
C LEU A 11 -8.95 33.44 11.28
N GLU A 12 -8.31 33.91 12.35
CA GLU A 12 -8.01 33.09 13.53
C GLU A 12 -9.28 32.56 14.20
N THR A 13 -10.34 33.39 14.26
CA THR A 13 -11.65 32.99 14.80
C THR A 13 -12.28 31.91 13.93
N ILE A 14 -12.28 32.05 12.60
CA ILE A 14 -12.76 31.00 11.67
C ILE A 14 -11.97 29.71 11.88
N CYS A 15 -10.64 29.77 11.85
CA CYS A 15 -9.79 28.59 12.00
C CYS A 15 -9.97 27.90 13.37
N SER A 16 -10.27 28.66 14.43
CA SER A 16 -10.52 28.11 15.76
C SER A 16 -11.73 27.17 15.83
N GLN A 17 -12.72 27.39 14.96
CA GLN A 17 -13.93 26.54 14.88
C GLN A 17 -13.70 25.25 14.08
N ILE A 18 -12.60 25.17 13.31
CA ILE A 18 -12.31 24.06 12.40
C ILE A 18 -11.36 23.07 13.07
N ARG A 19 -11.82 21.83 13.31
CA ARG A 19 -11.02 20.80 13.99
C ARG A 19 -9.85 20.30 13.14
N CYS A 20 -10.01 20.28 11.82
CA CYS A 20 -8.98 19.80 10.91
C CYS A 20 -7.91 20.88 10.68
N LYS A 21 -6.81 20.84 11.44
CA LYS A 21 -5.72 21.82 11.32
C LYS A 21 -5.03 21.84 9.95
N LYS A 22 -5.10 20.74 9.19
CA LYS A 22 -4.39 20.61 7.89
C LYS A 22 -4.95 21.52 6.79
N ILE A 23 -6.22 21.89 6.88
CA ILE A 23 -6.89 22.76 5.90
C ILE A 23 -6.87 24.23 6.32
N HIS A 24 -6.36 24.56 7.52
CA HIS A 24 -6.32 25.94 8.00
C HIS A 24 -5.54 26.86 7.07
N GLY A 25 -4.44 26.37 6.47
CA GLY A 25 -3.66 27.16 5.50
C GLY A 25 -4.49 27.51 4.26
N ASP A 26 -5.08 26.51 3.61
CA ASP A 26 -5.88 26.70 2.40
C ASP A 26 -7.11 27.57 2.64
N ILE A 27 -7.83 27.34 3.75
CA ILE A 27 -9.01 28.13 4.12
C ILE A 27 -8.61 29.57 4.43
N ARG A 28 -7.49 29.76 5.13
CA ARG A 28 -6.99 31.10 5.42
C ARG A 28 -6.67 31.85 4.13
N GLU A 29 -5.96 31.23 3.20
CA GLU A 29 -5.61 31.83 1.92
C GLU A 29 -6.86 32.14 1.08
N GLU A 30 -7.82 31.22 1.00
CA GLU A 30 -9.07 31.40 0.24
C GLU A 30 -9.94 32.54 0.81
N ILE A 31 -10.15 32.54 2.13
CA ILE A 31 -10.95 33.59 2.79
C ILE A 31 -10.21 34.93 2.76
N GLU A 32 -8.89 34.95 2.94
CA GLU A 32 -8.09 36.17 2.83
C GLU A 32 -8.18 36.78 1.43
N ASN A 33 -8.07 35.97 0.38
CA ASN A 33 -8.25 36.42 -1.01
C ASN A 33 -9.66 36.98 -1.24
N HIS A 34 -10.71 36.31 -0.75
CA HIS A 34 -12.07 36.83 -0.85
C HIS A 34 -12.28 38.15 -0.09
N ILE A 35 -11.65 38.32 1.08
CA ILE A 35 -11.70 39.59 1.84
C ILE A 35 -11.00 40.70 1.03
N VAL A 36 -9.85 40.39 0.42
CA VAL A 36 -9.11 41.34 -0.42
C VAL A 36 -9.93 41.76 -1.64
N ASP A 37 -10.55 40.81 -2.34
CA ASP A 37 -11.38 41.09 -3.51
C ASP A 37 -12.58 41.98 -3.16
N GLN A 38 -13.27 41.69 -2.05
CA GLN A 38 -14.38 42.52 -1.57
C GLN A 38 -13.91 43.92 -1.15
N LYS A 39 -12.76 44.02 -0.48
CA LYS A 39 -12.18 45.30 -0.09
C LYS A 39 -11.89 46.18 -1.31
N GLU A 40 -11.29 45.62 -2.35
CA GLU A 40 -10.99 46.37 -3.59
C GLU A 40 -12.28 46.80 -4.31
N ALA A 41 -13.34 45.98 -4.29
CA ALA A 41 -14.65 46.37 -4.82
C ALA A 41 -15.25 47.58 -4.07
N PHE A 42 -15.14 47.64 -2.74
CA PHE A 42 -15.60 48.81 -1.96
C PHE A 42 -14.72 50.04 -2.18
N LYS A 43 -13.41 49.87 -2.38
CA LYS A 43 -12.55 51.01 -2.76
C LYS A 43 -12.94 51.59 -4.11
N ALA A 44 -13.28 50.75 -5.09
CA ALA A 44 -13.76 51.21 -6.40
C ALA A 44 -15.06 52.02 -6.31
N GLN A 45 -15.86 51.81 -5.26
CA GLN A 45 -17.06 52.61 -4.95
C GLN A 45 -16.74 53.92 -4.21
N GLY A 46 -15.46 54.26 -4.00
CA GLY A 46 -15.02 55.50 -3.37
C GLY A 46 -14.88 55.44 -1.84
N PHE A 47 -14.98 54.25 -1.22
CA PHE A 47 -14.77 54.13 0.23
C PHE A 47 -13.27 54.17 0.59
N ASN A 48 -12.94 54.83 1.69
CA ASN A 48 -11.60 54.82 2.28
C ASN A 48 -11.22 53.38 2.72
N ASP A 49 -9.93 53.03 2.67
CA ASP A 49 -9.40 51.66 2.89
C ASP A 49 -9.88 51.03 4.21
N GLU A 50 -10.03 51.83 5.27
CA GLU A 50 -10.51 51.37 6.57
C GLU A 50 -12.01 51.02 6.55
N THR A 51 -12.83 51.90 6.00
CA THR A 51 -14.28 51.68 5.82
C THR A 51 -14.54 50.52 4.86
N ALA A 52 -13.74 50.38 3.81
CA ALA A 52 -13.81 49.28 2.86
C ALA A 52 -13.49 47.94 3.51
N THR A 53 -12.48 47.90 4.40
CA THR A 53 -12.10 46.67 5.13
C THR A 53 -13.21 46.25 6.09
N LEU A 54 -13.82 47.19 6.81
CA LEU A 54 -14.92 46.89 7.74
C LEU A 54 -16.16 46.38 6.99
N LYS A 55 -16.53 47.03 5.88
CA LYS A 55 -17.65 46.57 5.03
C LYS A 55 -17.40 45.20 4.41
N ALA A 56 -16.17 44.90 4.00
CA ALA A 56 -15.81 43.56 3.51
C ALA A 56 -15.98 42.49 4.60
N LEU A 57 -15.57 42.79 5.84
CA LEU A 57 -15.78 41.86 6.97
C LEU A 57 -17.26 41.71 7.35
N GLU A 58 -18.04 42.79 7.33
CA GLU A 58 -19.49 42.73 7.57
C GLU A 58 -20.21 41.90 6.49
N GLN A 59 -19.79 42.04 5.22
CA GLN A 59 -20.35 41.28 4.11
C GLN A 59 -20.00 39.79 4.17
N MET A 60 -18.84 39.44 4.72
CA MET A 60 -18.47 38.04 4.98
C MET A 60 -19.39 37.38 6.00
N GLY A 61 -19.87 38.12 7.00
CA GLY A 61 -20.76 37.64 8.04
C GLY A 61 -20.05 37.23 9.33
N ASP A 62 -20.71 36.41 10.16
CA ASP A 62 -20.18 35.98 11.45
C ASP A 62 -19.09 34.90 11.28
N PRO A 63 -17.84 35.13 11.75
CA PRO A 63 -16.75 34.17 11.61
C PRO A 63 -17.01 32.85 12.33
N ILE A 64 -17.83 32.83 13.39
CA ILE A 64 -18.17 31.60 14.12
C ILE A 64 -19.07 30.72 13.27
N ILE A 65 -20.11 31.30 12.65
CA ILE A 65 -21.06 30.56 11.79
C ILE A 65 -20.32 29.96 10.59
N ILE A 66 -19.56 30.79 9.88
CA ILE A 66 -18.75 30.36 8.72
C ILE A 66 -17.76 29.26 9.13
N GLY A 67 -17.07 29.44 10.26
CA GLY A 67 -16.16 28.44 10.80
C GLY A 67 -16.83 27.11 11.09
N THR A 68 -18.05 27.11 11.65
CA THR A 68 -18.80 25.87 11.93
C THR A 68 -19.32 25.18 10.67
N GLU A 69 -19.73 25.92 9.64
CA GLU A 69 -20.13 25.35 8.35
C GLU A 69 -18.94 24.74 7.60
N LEU A 70 -17.79 25.40 7.65
CA LEU A 70 -16.53 24.88 7.11
C LEU A 70 -16.07 23.63 7.86
N ASP A 71 -16.18 23.57 9.20
CA ASP A 71 -15.87 22.34 9.96
C ASP A 71 -16.78 21.17 9.54
N ARG A 72 -18.08 21.41 9.35
CA ARG A 72 -19.04 20.37 8.91
C ARG A 72 -18.67 19.81 7.54
N THR A 73 -18.26 20.68 6.62
CA THR A 73 -17.90 20.31 5.25
C THR A 73 -16.56 19.59 5.19
N HIS A 74 -15.57 20.01 5.99
CA HIS A 74 -14.21 19.50 5.93
C HIS A 74 -13.82 18.52 7.06
N ARG A 75 -14.81 17.92 7.72
CA ARG A 75 -14.54 16.92 8.78
C ARG A 75 -13.92 15.64 8.18
N PRO A 76 -12.75 15.19 8.67
CA PRO A 76 -12.22 13.88 8.31
C PRO A 76 -13.16 12.79 8.83
N LYS A 77 -13.77 12.03 7.92
CA LYS A 77 -14.67 10.92 8.26
C LYS A 77 -13.87 9.60 8.25
N PRO A 78 -13.93 8.77 9.30
CA PRO A 78 -13.36 7.44 9.25
C PRO A 78 -14.11 6.58 8.23
N GLU A 79 -13.37 5.80 7.45
CA GLU A 79 -13.95 4.82 6.52
C GLU A 79 -14.36 3.55 7.29
N TRP A 80 -15.50 3.62 7.97
CA TRP A 80 -16.05 2.52 8.77
C TRP A 80 -16.18 1.20 7.99
N SER A 81 -16.41 1.27 6.68
CA SER A 81 -16.50 0.07 5.84
C SER A 81 -15.23 -0.78 5.88
N VAL A 82 -14.06 -0.17 5.77
CA VAL A 82 -12.77 -0.88 5.78
C VAL A 82 -12.45 -1.39 7.18
N ILE A 83 -12.68 -0.58 8.21
CA ILE A 83 -12.47 -0.96 9.61
C ILE A 83 -13.33 -2.19 9.96
N THR A 84 -14.61 -2.16 9.59
CA THR A 84 -15.55 -3.27 9.87
C THR A 84 -15.11 -4.54 9.16
N LEU A 85 -14.72 -4.45 7.88
CA LEU A 85 -14.22 -5.61 7.13
C LEU A 85 -12.91 -6.16 7.71
N THR A 86 -12.00 -5.30 8.17
CA THR A 86 -10.78 -5.72 8.87
C THR A 86 -11.09 -6.46 10.16
N ILE A 87 -12.02 -5.95 10.98
CA ILE A 87 -12.46 -6.61 12.23
C ILE A 87 -13.09 -7.96 11.92
N LEU A 88 -13.97 -8.05 10.90
CA LEU A 88 -14.59 -9.30 10.49
C LEU A 88 -13.56 -10.34 10.02
N LEU A 89 -12.55 -9.92 9.26
CA LEU A 89 -11.46 -10.82 8.81
C LEU A 89 -10.61 -11.32 9.97
N LEU A 90 -10.30 -10.46 10.95
CA LEU A 90 -9.59 -10.87 12.16
C LEU A 90 -10.41 -11.83 13.01
N ALA A 91 -11.70 -11.54 13.17
CA ALA A 91 -12.63 -12.42 13.87
C ALA A 91 -12.69 -13.79 13.18
N ALA A 92 -12.81 -13.82 11.86
CA ALA A 92 -12.78 -15.07 11.10
C ALA A 92 -11.47 -15.84 11.32
N GLY A 93 -10.31 -15.18 11.23
CA GLY A 93 -9.00 -15.83 11.46
C GLY A 93 -8.81 -16.37 12.87
N THR A 94 -9.26 -15.63 13.89
CA THR A 94 -9.19 -16.05 15.30
C THR A 94 -10.16 -17.18 15.62
N VAL A 95 -11.39 -17.14 15.08
CA VAL A 95 -12.38 -18.21 15.20
C VAL A 95 -11.87 -19.49 14.53
N ILE A 96 -11.32 -19.39 13.31
CA ILE A 96 -10.70 -20.54 12.65
C ILE A 96 -9.60 -21.11 13.54
N ARG A 97 -8.70 -20.28 14.08
CA ARG A 97 -7.63 -20.76 14.96
C ARG A 97 -8.16 -21.46 16.21
N PHE A 98 -9.20 -20.91 16.83
CA PHE A 98 -9.80 -21.51 18.01
C PHE A 98 -10.26 -22.95 17.74
N PHE A 99 -10.88 -23.20 16.59
CA PHE A 99 -11.33 -24.54 16.21
C PHE A 99 -10.21 -25.48 15.74
N THR A 100 -9.07 -24.96 15.27
CA THR A 100 -7.93 -25.80 14.85
C THR A 100 -6.94 -26.11 15.98
N SER A 101 -6.85 -25.23 16.97
CA SER A 101 -5.91 -25.30 18.10
C SER A 101 -5.91 -26.65 18.85
N PRO A 102 -7.05 -27.26 19.22
CA PRO A 102 -7.04 -28.49 20.03
C PRO A 102 -6.38 -29.71 19.37
N GLN A 103 -6.19 -29.68 18.04
CA GLN A 103 -5.63 -30.81 17.27
C GLN A 103 -4.15 -30.64 16.94
N ASP A 104 -3.60 -29.45 17.19
CA ASP A 104 -2.20 -29.15 16.93
C ASP A 104 -1.34 -29.41 18.16
N PHE A 105 -0.13 -29.92 17.95
CA PHE A 105 0.90 -29.94 18.98
C PHE A 105 1.18 -28.50 19.44
N ASN A 106 1.08 -28.23 20.74
CA ASN A 106 1.14 -26.88 21.35
C ASN A 106 0.08 -25.88 20.85
N GLY A 107 -1.08 -26.34 20.38
CA GLY A 107 -2.09 -25.47 19.79
C GLY A 107 -2.60 -24.36 20.70
N ILE A 108 -2.69 -24.57 22.02
CA ILE A 108 -3.10 -23.54 23.00
C ILE A 108 -2.08 -22.40 23.04
N GLU A 109 -0.79 -22.73 23.08
CA GLU A 109 0.29 -21.73 23.08
C GLU A 109 0.27 -20.91 21.78
N LEU A 110 0.11 -21.58 20.64
CA LEU A 110 0.01 -20.93 19.34
C LEU A 110 -1.25 -20.04 19.22
N PHE A 111 -2.37 -20.44 19.82
CA PHE A 111 -3.58 -19.62 19.90
C PHE A 111 -3.35 -18.35 20.73
N ASN A 112 -2.75 -18.50 21.92
CA ASN A 112 -2.38 -17.37 22.78
C ASN A 112 -1.43 -16.41 22.07
N LYS A 113 -0.44 -16.95 21.34
CA LYS A 113 0.45 -16.16 20.50
C LYS A 113 -0.33 -15.38 19.43
N GLN A 114 -1.24 -16.03 18.70
CA GLN A 114 -2.05 -15.36 17.69
C GLN A 114 -2.93 -14.25 18.29
N LEU A 115 -3.54 -14.46 19.45
CA LEU A 115 -4.30 -13.43 20.16
C LEU A 115 -3.43 -12.22 20.51
N PHE A 116 -2.24 -12.46 21.08
CA PHE A 116 -1.29 -11.40 21.40
C PHE A 116 -0.93 -10.57 20.15
N PHE A 117 -0.57 -11.22 19.05
CA PHE A 117 -0.23 -10.52 17.80
C PHE A 117 -1.43 -9.82 17.15
N THR A 118 -2.64 -10.33 17.36
CA THR A 118 -3.88 -9.67 16.90
C THR A 118 -4.11 -8.38 17.67
N ILE A 119 -3.99 -8.41 18.99
CA ILE A 119 -4.12 -7.21 19.85
C ILE A 119 -3.01 -6.20 19.53
N ALA A 120 -1.75 -6.65 19.47
CA ALA A 120 -0.62 -5.81 19.09
C ALA A 120 -0.80 -5.20 17.69
N GLY A 121 -1.35 -5.98 16.76
CA GLY A 121 -1.70 -5.53 15.41
C GLY A 121 -2.77 -4.44 15.40
N ILE A 122 -3.82 -4.56 16.21
CA ILE A 122 -4.87 -3.53 16.34
C ILE A 122 -4.28 -2.23 16.89
N VAL A 123 -3.41 -2.31 17.91
CA VAL A 123 -2.70 -1.15 18.46
C VAL A 123 -1.82 -0.50 17.39
N LEU A 124 -1.07 -1.31 16.62
CA LEU A 124 -0.22 -0.83 15.54
C LEU A 124 -1.04 -0.17 14.42
N MET A 125 -2.15 -0.78 14.01
CA MET A 125 -3.09 -0.21 13.04
C MET A 125 -3.61 1.15 13.50
N ALA A 126 -4.01 1.27 14.77
CA ALA A 126 -4.48 2.53 15.34
C ALA A 126 -3.36 3.60 15.33
N LEU A 127 -2.13 3.24 15.69
CA LEU A 127 -0.98 4.16 15.63
C LEU A 127 -0.78 4.70 14.20
N PHE A 128 -0.71 3.81 13.20
CA PHE A 128 -0.50 4.20 11.81
C PHE A 128 -1.73 4.92 11.19
N TYR A 129 -2.93 4.66 11.70
CA TYR A 129 -4.13 5.42 11.33
C TYR A 129 -4.04 6.89 11.74
N TYR A 130 -3.47 7.19 12.91
CA TYR A 130 -3.27 8.58 13.35
C TYR A 130 -2.03 9.22 12.72
N MET A 131 -1.04 8.43 12.30
CA MET A 131 0.16 8.94 11.63
C MET A 131 -0.18 9.66 10.32
N ASP A 132 0.52 10.76 10.05
CA ASP A 132 0.36 11.50 8.81
C ASP A 132 1.07 10.79 7.65
N PHE A 133 0.29 10.26 6.69
CA PHE A 133 0.86 9.59 5.52
C PHE A 133 1.64 10.54 4.59
N THR A 134 1.47 11.88 4.71
CA THR A 134 2.24 12.85 3.91
C THR A 134 3.74 12.77 4.15
N ILE A 135 4.16 12.24 5.30
CA ILE A 135 5.56 11.98 5.64
C ILE A 135 6.23 11.11 4.57
N LEU A 136 5.49 10.17 3.96
CA LEU A 136 5.96 9.30 2.88
C LEU A 136 6.37 10.08 1.62
N GLY A 137 5.68 11.18 1.30
CA GLY A 137 6.02 12.04 0.17
C GLY A 137 7.09 13.10 0.52
N LYS A 138 7.16 13.51 1.79
CA LYS A 138 8.10 14.54 2.27
C LYS A 138 9.53 14.00 2.44
N TYR A 139 9.67 12.80 3.01
CA TYR A 139 10.98 12.19 3.31
C TYR A 139 11.15 10.78 2.70
N PRO A 140 10.89 10.57 1.39
CA PRO A 140 10.87 9.24 0.79
C PRO A 140 12.23 8.54 0.84
N LYS A 141 13.33 9.29 0.65
CA LYS A 141 14.70 8.74 0.71
C LYS A 141 15.07 8.26 2.11
N THR A 142 14.75 9.05 3.14
CA THR A 142 15.03 8.70 4.54
C THR A 142 14.24 7.47 4.97
N ILE A 143 12.95 7.41 4.61
CA ILE A 143 12.07 6.28 4.93
C ILE A 143 12.58 5.02 4.24
N PHE A 144 13.00 5.13 2.98
CA PHE A 144 13.58 4.01 2.25
C PHE A 144 14.88 3.51 2.87
N LEU A 145 15.82 4.41 3.17
CA LEU A 145 17.10 4.05 3.77
C LEU A 145 16.91 3.41 5.14
N LEU A 146 15.98 3.92 5.95
CA LEU A 146 15.62 3.32 7.23
C LEU A 146 15.01 1.92 7.03
N LEU A 147 14.07 1.76 6.09
CA LEU A 147 13.46 0.46 5.79
C LEU A 147 14.50 -0.54 5.28
N ALA A 148 15.39 -0.12 4.39
CA ALA A 148 16.49 -0.93 3.88
C ALA A 148 17.47 -1.32 4.99
N ALA A 149 17.88 -0.37 5.84
CA ALA A 149 18.77 -0.62 6.96
C ALA A 149 18.18 -1.62 7.96
N VAL A 150 16.91 -1.45 8.33
CA VAL A 150 16.22 -2.40 9.23
C VAL A 150 16.09 -3.78 8.57
N THR A 151 15.81 -3.84 7.27
CA THR A 151 15.69 -5.10 6.53
C THR A 151 17.03 -5.85 6.47
N ILE A 152 18.13 -5.15 6.19
CA ILE A 152 19.49 -5.71 6.19
C ILE A 152 19.90 -6.12 7.60
N PHE A 153 19.66 -5.28 8.61
CA PHE A 153 19.95 -5.59 10.01
C PHE A 153 19.23 -6.86 10.47
N LEU A 154 17.93 -7.00 10.17
CA LEU A 154 17.20 -8.23 10.49
C LEU A 154 17.73 -9.45 9.73
N THR A 155 18.26 -9.26 8.53
CA THR A 155 18.88 -10.36 7.77
C THR A 155 20.16 -10.84 8.46
N ILE A 156 20.93 -9.93 9.06
CA ILE A 156 22.17 -10.26 9.79
C ILE A 156 21.85 -10.92 11.14
N VAL A 157 20.84 -10.42 11.87
CA VAL A 157 20.52 -10.87 13.23
C VAL A 157 19.66 -12.12 13.25
N SER A 158 18.74 -12.28 12.28
CA SER A 158 17.80 -13.40 12.31
C SER A 158 18.44 -14.68 11.78
N ASN A 159 18.25 -15.76 12.53
CA ASN A 159 18.63 -17.09 12.05
C ASN A 159 17.69 -17.52 10.92
N PRO A 160 18.22 -18.08 9.81
CA PRO A 160 17.39 -18.57 8.73
C PRO A 160 16.59 -19.80 9.19
N ILE A 161 15.28 -19.78 8.96
CA ILE A 161 14.39 -20.92 9.18
C ILE A 161 14.07 -21.50 7.80
N ASN A 162 14.38 -22.78 7.57
CA ASN A 162 14.27 -23.42 6.26
C ASN A 162 14.99 -22.65 5.13
N GLY A 163 16.16 -22.08 5.44
CA GLY A 163 16.93 -21.27 4.50
C GLY A 163 16.36 -19.88 4.22
N LYS A 164 15.32 -19.44 4.94
CA LYS A 164 14.67 -18.13 4.76
C LYS A 164 14.87 -17.22 5.97
N TYR A 165 15.25 -15.97 5.71
CA TYR A 165 15.22 -14.88 6.71
C TYR A 165 13.78 -14.39 6.87
N VAL A 166 13.02 -15.12 7.67
CA VAL A 166 11.57 -15.01 7.80
C VAL A 166 11.15 -13.57 8.13
N TYR A 167 11.73 -12.95 9.16
CA TYR A 167 11.37 -11.59 9.58
C TYR A 167 11.73 -10.50 8.55
N ALA A 168 12.90 -10.61 7.91
CA ALA A 168 13.33 -9.67 6.88
C ALA A 168 12.42 -9.75 5.64
N SER A 169 11.94 -10.96 5.29
CA SER A 169 11.05 -11.17 4.16
C SER A 169 9.68 -10.49 4.30
N TYR A 170 9.30 -10.13 5.54
CA TYR A 170 8.04 -9.45 5.85
C TYR A 170 8.13 -7.95 5.58
N LEU A 171 9.28 -7.35 5.88
CA LEU A 171 9.52 -5.92 5.62
C LEU A 171 9.54 -5.59 4.13
N LEU A 172 9.83 -6.57 3.27
CA LEU A 172 9.73 -6.43 1.81
C LEU A 172 8.33 -6.00 1.35
N LEU A 173 7.26 -6.30 2.11
CA LEU A 173 5.89 -5.87 1.79
C LEU A 173 5.68 -4.36 2.01
N LEU A 174 6.56 -3.66 2.73
CA LEU A 174 6.50 -2.20 2.94
C LEU A 174 7.22 -1.41 1.84
N PHE A 175 8.10 -2.05 1.05
CA PHE A 175 8.85 -1.38 -0.01
C PHE A 175 7.96 -0.73 -1.09
N PRO A 176 6.84 -1.34 -1.53
CA PRO A 176 5.91 -0.70 -2.47
C PRO A 176 5.40 0.67 -1.99
N ILE A 177 5.15 0.82 -0.68
CA ILE A 177 4.71 2.10 -0.11
C ILE A 177 5.84 3.13 -0.15
N SER A 178 7.05 2.72 0.26
CA SER A 178 8.22 3.60 0.19
C SER A 178 8.50 4.04 -1.24
N PHE A 179 8.33 3.13 -2.20
CA PHE A 179 8.46 3.40 -3.63
C PHE A 179 7.41 4.40 -4.12
N ALA A 180 6.15 4.25 -3.71
CA ALA A 180 5.09 5.21 -4.04
C ALA A 180 5.40 6.64 -3.58
N GLY A 181 5.96 6.80 -2.37
CA GLY A 181 6.43 8.10 -1.87
C GLY A 181 7.59 8.68 -2.71
N PHE A 182 8.50 7.83 -3.17
CA PHE A 182 9.60 8.25 -4.04
C PHE A 182 9.13 8.67 -5.44
N VAL A 183 8.22 7.90 -6.05
CA VAL A 183 7.57 8.22 -7.33
C VAL A 183 6.88 9.58 -7.27
N TYR A 184 6.19 9.88 -6.16
CA TYR A 184 5.57 11.20 -5.94
C TYR A 184 6.59 12.35 -5.98
N ASN A 185 7.76 12.18 -5.36
CA ASN A 185 8.79 13.22 -5.30
C ASN A 185 9.48 13.46 -6.66
N MET A 186 9.54 12.43 -7.51
CA MET A 186 10.12 12.51 -8.86
C MET A 186 9.16 13.05 -9.92
N ARG A 187 7.95 13.47 -9.53
CA ARG A 187 6.97 14.09 -10.41
C ARG A 187 7.55 15.31 -11.13
N ASN A 188 7.11 15.54 -12.38
CA ASN A 188 7.52 16.66 -13.23
C ASN A 188 9.03 16.74 -13.57
N ARG A 189 9.81 15.68 -13.33
CA ARG A 189 11.25 15.63 -13.69
C ARG A 189 11.55 14.98 -15.04
N GLY A 190 10.55 14.81 -15.91
CA GLY A 190 10.74 14.22 -17.23
C GLY A 190 11.26 12.77 -17.17
N TYR A 191 12.07 12.39 -18.16
CA TYR A 191 12.69 11.06 -18.24
C TYR A 191 13.68 10.79 -17.10
N ILE A 192 14.34 11.84 -16.60
CA ILE A 192 15.28 11.73 -15.47
C ILE A 192 14.55 11.21 -14.23
N GLY A 193 13.31 11.67 -13.98
CA GLY A 193 12.47 11.16 -12.90
C GLY A 193 12.17 9.67 -13.03
N VAL A 194 11.87 9.19 -14.24
CA VAL A 194 11.60 7.76 -14.51
C VAL A 194 12.85 6.92 -14.29
N VAL A 195 14.02 7.38 -14.76
CA VAL A 195 15.30 6.68 -14.55
C VAL A 195 15.63 6.57 -13.07
N PHE A 196 15.48 7.64 -12.28
CA PHE A 196 15.69 7.57 -10.83
C PHE A 196 14.72 6.62 -10.13
N CYS A 197 13.45 6.56 -10.57
CA CYS A 197 12.51 5.56 -10.07
C CYS A 197 12.98 4.13 -10.43
N GLY A 198 13.51 3.93 -11.64
CA GLY A 198 14.10 2.66 -12.07
C GLY A 198 15.31 2.24 -11.22
N ILE A 199 16.21 3.16 -10.89
CA ILE A 199 17.36 2.90 -10.01
C ILE A 199 16.88 2.52 -8.61
N PHE A 200 15.95 3.28 -8.05
CA PHE A 200 15.40 3.00 -6.72
C PHE A 200 14.69 1.64 -6.66
N PHE A 201 13.96 1.30 -7.73
CA PHE A 201 13.38 -0.02 -7.93
C PHE A 201 14.45 -1.11 -7.98
N ALA A 202 15.52 -0.91 -8.75
CA ALA A 202 16.63 -1.86 -8.85
C ALA A 202 17.30 -2.11 -7.49
N VAL A 203 17.51 -1.08 -6.67
CA VAL A 203 18.04 -1.24 -5.30
C VAL A 203 17.08 -2.08 -4.44
N SER A 204 15.77 -1.81 -4.52
CA SER A 204 14.75 -2.58 -3.80
C SER A 204 14.73 -4.05 -4.24
N PHE A 205 14.88 -4.29 -5.54
CA PHE A 205 14.98 -5.63 -6.11
C PHE A 205 16.25 -6.37 -5.65
N MET A 206 17.40 -5.70 -5.63
CA MET A 206 18.66 -6.27 -5.14
C MET A 206 18.58 -6.67 -3.66
N ILE A 207 17.99 -5.83 -2.80
CA ILE A 207 17.73 -6.19 -1.40
C ILE A 207 16.83 -7.43 -1.32
N SER A 208 15.81 -7.50 -2.18
CA SER A 208 14.94 -8.66 -2.24
C SER A 208 15.61 -9.93 -2.77
N MET A 209 16.73 -9.84 -3.50
CA MET A 209 17.50 -11.01 -3.95
C MET A 209 18.40 -11.57 -2.83
N ILE A 210 18.87 -10.71 -1.91
CA ILE A 210 19.64 -11.13 -0.73
C ILE A 210 18.77 -11.98 0.21
N ILE A 211 17.48 -11.66 0.29
CA ILE A 211 16.52 -12.40 1.10
C ILE A 211 15.87 -13.47 0.21
N PRO A 212 16.06 -14.78 0.49
CA PRO A 212 15.56 -15.85 -0.37
C PRO A 212 14.04 -16.03 -0.22
N SER A 213 13.27 -15.08 -0.76
CA SER A 213 11.79 -15.06 -0.76
C SER A 213 11.27 -14.61 -2.12
N VAL A 214 11.14 -15.57 -3.05
CA VAL A 214 10.66 -15.32 -4.43
C VAL A 214 9.29 -14.65 -4.44
N SER A 215 8.38 -15.05 -3.55
CA SER A 215 7.02 -14.52 -3.50
C SER A 215 6.98 -13.06 -3.05
N SER A 216 7.80 -12.69 -2.06
CA SER A 216 7.96 -11.28 -1.64
C SER A 216 8.58 -10.46 -2.76
N CYS A 217 9.55 -11.03 -3.49
CA CYS A 217 10.17 -10.37 -4.63
C CYS A 217 9.16 -10.08 -5.74
N ILE A 218 8.37 -11.08 -6.14
CA ILE A 218 7.32 -10.93 -7.16
C ILE A 218 6.29 -9.89 -6.74
N LEU A 219 5.88 -9.91 -5.47
CA LEU A 219 4.97 -8.90 -4.93
C LEU A 219 5.56 -7.50 -5.07
N LEU A 220 6.83 -7.30 -4.68
CA LEU A 220 7.53 -6.02 -4.79
C LEU A 220 7.60 -5.58 -6.26
N VAL A 221 8.04 -6.47 -7.15
CA VAL A 221 8.19 -6.21 -8.59
C VAL A 221 6.86 -5.79 -9.21
N LEU A 222 5.80 -6.59 -9.04
CA LEU A 222 4.50 -6.30 -9.63
C LEU A 222 3.88 -5.03 -9.05
N SER A 223 3.99 -4.81 -7.74
CA SER A 223 3.43 -3.62 -7.08
C SER A 223 4.15 -2.34 -7.54
N CYS A 224 5.48 -2.33 -7.54
CA CYS A 224 6.26 -1.16 -7.96
C CYS A 224 6.07 -0.86 -9.45
N LEU A 225 6.07 -1.88 -10.31
CA LEU A 225 5.82 -1.68 -11.75
C LEU A 225 4.42 -1.13 -12.01
N ALA A 226 3.38 -1.64 -11.33
CA ALA A 226 2.04 -1.12 -11.47
C ALA A 226 1.92 0.34 -10.99
N VAL A 227 2.52 0.68 -9.85
CA VAL A 227 2.55 2.06 -9.32
C VAL A 227 3.24 3.02 -10.30
N LEU A 228 4.41 2.63 -10.82
CA LEU A 228 5.15 3.44 -11.80
C LEU A 228 4.38 3.58 -13.12
N THR A 229 3.74 2.50 -13.58
CA THR A 229 2.92 2.49 -14.79
C THR A 229 1.73 3.45 -14.65
N ILE A 230 1.03 3.41 -13.51
CA ILE A 230 -0.08 4.34 -13.23
C ILE A 230 0.41 5.80 -13.27
N ALA A 231 1.58 6.08 -12.69
CA ALA A 231 2.16 7.41 -12.70
C ALA A 231 2.51 7.91 -14.10
N ILE A 232 3.05 7.03 -14.97
CA ILE A 232 3.36 7.35 -16.37
C ILE A 232 2.05 7.55 -17.18
N LEU A 233 1.06 6.68 -17.03
CA LEU A 233 -0.20 6.74 -17.77
C LEU A 233 -1.01 8.00 -17.43
N LYS A 234 -0.99 8.43 -16.16
CA LYS A 234 -1.59 9.68 -15.67
C LYS A 234 -0.79 10.93 -16.08
N GLY A 235 0.37 10.79 -16.71
CA GLY A 235 1.13 11.91 -17.27
C GLY A 235 1.91 12.73 -16.24
N TRP A 236 2.11 12.23 -15.03
CA TRP A 236 2.75 12.97 -13.94
C TRP A 236 4.25 13.25 -14.16
N PHE A 237 4.88 12.56 -15.12
CA PHE A 237 6.27 12.82 -15.50
C PHE A 237 6.41 13.79 -16.69
N SER A 238 5.32 14.21 -17.35
CA SER A 238 5.33 15.07 -18.54
C SER A 238 6.21 14.53 -19.69
N VAL A 239 6.19 13.21 -19.89
CA VAL A 239 6.96 12.49 -20.93
C VAL A 239 6.05 11.80 -21.94
N LYS A 240 6.58 11.49 -23.12
CA LYS A 240 5.88 10.65 -24.10
C LYS A 240 5.72 9.23 -23.52
N LYS A 241 4.46 8.81 -23.34
CA LYS A 241 4.08 7.57 -22.62
C LYS A 241 4.78 6.33 -23.17
N LEU A 242 4.86 6.19 -24.50
CA LEU A 242 5.46 5.02 -25.15
C LEU A 242 6.92 4.81 -24.75
N TYR A 243 7.75 5.86 -24.85
CA TYR A 243 9.18 5.76 -24.53
C TYR A 243 9.43 5.52 -23.04
N ALA A 244 8.64 6.14 -22.16
CA ALA A 244 8.76 5.91 -20.73
C ALA A 244 8.37 4.47 -20.35
N LEU A 245 7.34 3.89 -20.97
CA LEU A 245 6.98 2.49 -20.77
C LEU A 245 8.04 1.55 -21.32
N LEU A 246 8.58 1.81 -22.52
CA LEU A 246 9.68 1.02 -23.08
C LEU A 246 10.90 1.02 -22.15
N LEU A 247 11.26 2.18 -21.59
CA LEU A 247 12.39 2.31 -20.65
C LEU A 247 12.19 1.45 -19.39
N VAL A 248 10.97 1.33 -18.90
CA VAL A 248 10.64 0.55 -17.69
C VAL A 248 10.54 -0.95 -17.99
N TYR A 249 9.86 -1.34 -19.07
CA TYR A 249 9.53 -2.74 -19.33
C TYR A 249 10.64 -3.52 -20.05
N LEU A 250 11.47 -2.86 -20.87
CA LEU A 250 12.58 -3.52 -21.58
C LEU A 250 13.56 -4.24 -20.64
N PRO A 251 14.06 -3.63 -19.53
CA PRO A 251 14.95 -4.33 -18.59
C PRO A 251 14.22 -5.45 -17.83
N VAL A 252 12.93 -5.27 -17.51
CA VAL A 252 12.13 -6.32 -16.84
C VAL A 252 11.98 -7.54 -17.75
N ILE A 253 11.63 -7.33 -19.02
CA ILE A 253 11.50 -8.40 -20.01
C ILE A 253 12.85 -9.11 -20.19
N GLY A 254 13.95 -8.35 -20.34
CA GLY A 254 15.29 -8.91 -20.45
C GLY A 254 15.68 -9.78 -19.25
N SER A 255 15.37 -9.33 -18.03
CA SER A 255 15.61 -10.12 -16.82
C SER A 255 14.76 -11.39 -16.77
N LEU A 256 13.50 -11.33 -17.22
CA LEU A 256 12.60 -12.47 -17.24
C LEU A 256 13.04 -13.50 -18.29
N THR A 257 13.52 -13.08 -19.45
CA THR A 257 14.06 -13.98 -20.48
C THR A 257 15.30 -14.72 -19.99
N MET A 258 16.18 -14.05 -19.23
CA MET A 258 17.36 -14.68 -18.62
C MET A 258 16.96 -15.74 -17.58
N ILE A 259 15.98 -15.43 -16.74
CA ILE A 259 15.45 -16.38 -15.75
C ILE A 259 14.79 -17.58 -16.46
N PHE A 260 14.05 -17.35 -17.54
CA PHE A 260 13.42 -18.41 -18.29
C PHE A 260 14.46 -19.32 -18.98
N ALA A 261 15.51 -18.71 -19.57
CA ALA A 261 16.61 -19.43 -20.22
C ALA A 261 17.40 -20.34 -19.24
N SER A 262 17.44 -19.99 -17.95
CA SER A 262 18.07 -20.85 -16.92
C SER A 262 17.36 -22.20 -16.71
N GLY A 263 16.14 -22.38 -17.21
CA GLY A 263 15.34 -23.59 -17.04
C GLY A 263 14.75 -23.78 -15.63
N ILE A 264 15.04 -22.90 -14.68
CA ILE A 264 14.50 -22.97 -13.31
C ILE A 264 13.01 -22.66 -13.31
N LEU A 265 12.61 -21.57 -13.97
CA LEU A 265 11.22 -21.13 -14.01
C LEU A 265 10.34 -22.10 -14.82
N SER A 266 10.84 -22.64 -15.94
CA SER A 266 10.10 -23.60 -16.76
C SER A 266 9.80 -24.90 -16.00
N LYS A 267 10.77 -25.45 -15.24
CA LYS A 267 10.57 -26.60 -14.36
C LYS A 267 9.53 -26.32 -13.27
N ARG A 268 9.58 -25.15 -12.63
CA ARG A 268 8.60 -24.73 -11.61
C ARG A 268 7.19 -24.59 -12.20
N ILE A 269 7.05 -24.02 -13.40
CA ILE A 269 5.76 -23.92 -14.10
C ILE A 269 5.22 -25.31 -14.44
N ALA A 270 6.05 -26.22 -14.96
CA ALA A 270 5.65 -27.59 -15.28
C ALA A 270 5.13 -28.33 -14.02
N LEU A 271 5.86 -28.24 -12.91
CA LEU A 271 5.47 -28.83 -11.63
C LEU A 271 4.22 -28.16 -11.03
N ALA A 272 4.04 -26.86 -11.20
CA ALA A 272 2.85 -26.15 -10.72
C ALA A 272 1.59 -26.55 -11.50
N LEU A 273 1.70 -26.82 -12.80
CA LEU A 273 0.60 -27.29 -13.64
C LEU A 273 0.31 -28.77 -13.39
N ASN A 274 1.35 -29.59 -13.39
CA ASN A 274 1.28 -31.02 -13.15
C ASN A 274 2.23 -31.47 -12.02
N PRO A 275 1.78 -31.43 -10.75
CA PRO A 275 2.57 -31.90 -9.61
C PRO A 275 2.91 -33.39 -9.67
N SER A 276 2.19 -34.18 -10.48
CA SER A 276 2.41 -35.62 -10.61
C SER A 276 3.68 -36.01 -11.36
N ILE A 277 4.36 -35.04 -11.98
CA ILE A 277 5.68 -35.24 -12.62
C ILE A 277 6.72 -35.69 -11.57
N ASP A 278 6.62 -35.19 -10.34
CA ASP A 278 7.49 -35.59 -9.23
C ASP A 278 6.69 -35.59 -7.91
N PRO A 279 5.84 -36.61 -7.68
CA PRO A 279 4.91 -36.64 -6.55
C PRO A 279 5.58 -36.76 -5.18
N SER A 280 6.82 -37.24 -5.14
CA SER A 280 7.58 -37.48 -3.90
C SER A 280 8.68 -36.46 -3.65
N GLY A 281 9.10 -35.70 -4.68
CA GLY A 281 10.08 -34.63 -4.57
C GLY A 281 9.45 -33.25 -4.66
N ALA A 282 9.80 -32.49 -5.70
CA ALA A 282 9.45 -31.08 -5.84
C ALA A 282 7.93 -30.84 -6.04
N GLY A 283 7.18 -31.84 -6.51
CA GLY A 283 5.73 -31.81 -6.69
C GLY A 283 4.92 -32.32 -5.48
N TYR A 284 5.57 -32.74 -4.39
CA TYR A 284 4.90 -33.32 -3.22
C TYR A 284 3.80 -32.43 -2.65
N ILE A 285 4.16 -31.18 -2.32
CA ILE A 285 3.23 -30.21 -1.70
C ILE A 285 2.01 -29.98 -2.61
N GLY A 286 2.22 -29.78 -3.91
CA GLY A 286 1.13 -29.59 -4.87
C GLY A 286 0.25 -30.84 -5.02
N THR A 287 0.86 -32.02 -5.04
CA THR A 287 0.15 -33.31 -5.15
C THR A 287 -0.73 -33.56 -3.94
N ILE A 288 -0.19 -33.43 -2.73
CA ILE A 288 -0.92 -33.61 -1.49
C ILE A 288 -2.04 -32.58 -1.34
N THR A 289 -1.76 -31.31 -1.64
CA THR A 289 -2.77 -30.24 -1.62
C THR A 289 -3.94 -30.59 -2.53
N ARG A 290 -3.69 -30.98 -3.78
CA ARG A 290 -4.77 -31.37 -4.71
C ARG A 290 -5.55 -32.61 -4.25
N ARG A 291 -4.88 -33.60 -3.64
CA ARG A 291 -5.54 -34.79 -3.09
C ARG A 291 -6.42 -34.48 -1.88
N LEU A 292 -5.99 -33.57 -1.00
CA LEU A 292 -6.81 -33.10 0.13
C LEU A 292 -8.05 -32.36 -0.36
N LEU A 293 -7.90 -31.52 -1.39
CA LEU A 293 -9.02 -30.80 -1.99
C LEU A 293 -9.99 -31.74 -2.71
N SER A 294 -9.50 -32.79 -3.39
CA SER A 294 -10.38 -33.76 -4.05
C SER A 294 -11.16 -34.63 -3.07
N GLY A 295 -10.60 -34.88 -1.87
CA GLY A 295 -11.28 -35.60 -0.80
C GLY A 295 -12.20 -34.73 0.06
N ALA A 296 -12.26 -33.41 -0.19
CA ALA A 296 -13.03 -32.47 0.62
C ALA A 296 -14.53 -32.52 0.32
N GLN A 297 -15.33 -32.37 1.39
CA GLN A 297 -16.79 -32.30 1.30
C GLN A 297 -17.25 -30.84 1.12
N PHE A 298 -18.52 -30.65 0.74
CA PHE A 298 -19.09 -29.30 0.67
C PHE A 298 -19.20 -28.64 2.07
N ILE A 299 -19.62 -29.43 3.07
CA ILE A 299 -19.67 -29.09 4.49
C ILE A 299 -19.13 -30.30 5.26
N GLY A 300 -18.31 -30.05 6.27
CA GLY A 300 -17.75 -31.09 7.13
C GLY A 300 -16.34 -31.53 6.74
N GLN A 301 -15.86 -32.57 7.42
CA GLN A 301 -14.49 -33.05 7.27
C GLN A 301 -14.34 -33.92 6.02
N GLY A 302 -13.34 -33.61 5.20
CA GLY A 302 -12.94 -34.38 4.03
C GLY A 302 -12.19 -35.66 4.39
N ASN A 303 -12.13 -36.58 3.44
CA ASN A 303 -11.36 -37.80 3.56
C ASN A 303 -9.88 -37.54 3.27
N LEU A 304 -9.01 -38.17 4.06
CA LEU A 304 -7.58 -38.22 3.76
C LEU A 304 -7.31 -39.21 2.63
N PRO A 305 -6.22 -39.03 1.85
CA PRO A 305 -5.84 -40.00 0.83
C PRO A 305 -5.59 -41.37 1.48
N GLN A 306 -5.94 -42.47 0.79
CA GLN A 306 -5.89 -43.83 1.34
C GLN A 306 -4.53 -44.19 1.99
N ASN A 307 -3.43 -43.76 1.38
CA ASN A 307 -2.07 -44.01 1.86
C ASN A 307 -1.70 -43.27 3.16
N PHE A 308 -2.55 -42.36 3.64
CA PHE A 308 -2.34 -41.55 4.85
C PHE A 308 -3.50 -41.70 5.84
N GLN A 309 -4.34 -42.72 5.70
CA GLN A 309 -5.40 -43.00 6.66
C GLN A 309 -4.80 -43.25 8.06
N GLY A 310 -5.35 -42.60 9.08
CA GLY A 310 -4.85 -42.65 10.46
C GLY A 310 -3.86 -41.55 10.86
N LEU A 311 -3.35 -40.77 9.89
CA LEU A 311 -2.54 -39.57 10.17
C LEU A 311 -3.43 -38.32 10.25
N SER A 312 -2.96 -37.29 10.93
CA SER A 312 -3.58 -35.96 10.91
C SER A 312 -3.19 -35.19 9.64
N ALA A 313 -4.06 -34.28 9.17
CA ALA A 313 -3.75 -33.46 7.99
C ALA A 313 -2.44 -32.64 8.15
N ALA A 314 -2.08 -32.28 9.38
CA ALA A 314 -0.83 -31.59 9.70
C ALA A 314 0.42 -32.47 9.56
N GLN A 315 0.29 -33.79 9.70
CA GLN A 315 1.38 -34.74 9.44
C GLN A 315 1.56 -35.00 7.95
N VAL A 316 0.48 -34.95 7.16
CA VAL A 316 0.53 -35.17 5.71
C VAL A 316 1.07 -33.95 4.97
N LEU A 317 0.68 -32.75 5.40
CA LEU A 317 1.11 -31.48 4.82
C LEU A 317 1.77 -30.60 5.90
N PRO A 318 3.11 -30.61 6.00
CA PRO A 318 3.81 -29.74 6.93
C PRO A 318 3.46 -28.27 6.68
N GLY A 319 3.17 -27.53 7.75
CA GLY A 319 2.77 -26.12 7.65
C GLY A 319 1.34 -25.88 7.19
N ILE A 320 0.47 -26.91 7.17
CA ILE A 320 -0.93 -26.77 6.75
C ILE A 320 -1.71 -25.72 7.55
N ASN A 321 -1.32 -25.51 8.81
CA ASN A 321 -1.97 -24.56 9.69
C ASN A 321 -1.58 -23.10 9.38
N SER A 322 -0.39 -22.84 8.84
CA SER A 322 0.06 -21.48 8.52
C SER A 322 -0.05 -21.17 7.02
N ASP A 323 0.69 -21.91 6.23
CA ASP A 323 1.00 -21.61 4.82
C ASP A 323 -0.09 -22.15 3.90
N PHE A 324 -0.80 -23.20 4.36
CA PHE A 324 -1.91 -23.82 3.64
C PHE A 324 -3.24 -23.79 4.42
N LEU A 325 -3.52 -22.68 5.12
CA LEU A 325 -4.71 -22.52 5.94
C LEU A 325 -6.00 -22.67 5.13
N LEU A 326 -6.05 -22.21 3.87
CA LEU A 326 -7.24 -22.37 3.04
C LEU A 326 -7.45 -23.85 2.69
N THR A 327 -6.38 -24.59 2.37
CA THR A 327 -6.46 -26.04 2.18
C THR A 327 -6.93 -26.73 3.46
N TYR A 328 -6.43 -26.30 4.62
CA TYR A 328 -6.84 -26.83 5.92
C TYR A 328 -8.35 -26.67 6.16
N ILE A 329 -8.87 -25.44 6.02
CA ILE A 329 -10.30 -25.18 6.30
C ILE A 329 -11.21 -25.88 5.29
N ILE A 330 -10.78 -26.02 4.03
CA ILE A 330 -11.53 -26.80 3.03
C ILE A 330 -11.60 -28.26 3.47
N HIS A 331 -10.48 -28.84 3.89
CA HIS A 331 -10.45 -30.21 4.36
C HIS A 331 -11.22 -30.40 5.67
N ARG A 332 -11.20 -29.41 6.59
CA ARG A 332 -11.80 -29.57 7.94
C ARG A 332 -13.28 -29.23 7.99
N PHE A 333 -13.69 -28.14 7.34
CA PHE A 333 -15.03 -27.57 7.43
C PHE A 333 -15.79 -27.63 6.10
N GLY A 334 -15.11 -27.96 4.99
CA GLY A 334 -15.68 -28.05 3.66
C GLY A 334 -15.53 -26.77 2.83
N TRP A 335 -15.88 -26.89 1.55
CA TRP A 335 -15.81 -25.81 0.56
C TRP A 335 -16.62 -24.56 0.94
N LEU A 336 -17.72 -24.71 1.68
CA LEU A 336 -18.54 -23.56 2.12
C LEU A 336 -17.72 -22.53 2.91
N THR A 337 -16.86 -22.99 3.82
CA THR A 337 -16.05 -22.10 4.67
C THR A 337 -15.03 -21.32 3.84
N PHE A 338 -14.44 -21.96 2.83
CA PHE A 338 -13.55 -21.30 1.87
C PHE A 338 -14.26 -20.18 1.09
N VAL A 339 -15.47 -20.45 0.60
CA VAL A 339 -16.27 -19.45 -0.14
C VAL A 339 -16.59 -18.24 0.75
N ILE A 340 -16.93 -18.47 2.02
CA ILE A 340 -17.22 -17.38 2.98
C ILE A 340 -15.99 -16.50 3.20
N VAL A 341 -14.84 -17.11 3.52
CA VAL A 341 -13.58 -16.37 3.75
C VAL A 341 -13.13 -15.63 2.49
N LEU A 342 -13.21 -16.28 1.33
CA LEU A 342 -12.84 -15.68 0.05
C LEU A 342 -13.75 -14.48 -0.27
N THR A 343 -15.06 -14.63 -0.09
CA THR A 343 -16.03 -13.54 -0.33
C THR A 343 -15.70 -12.34 0.55
N LEU A 344 -15.43 -12.55 1.84
CA LEU A 344 -15.10 -11.48 2.76
C LEU A 344 -13.80 -10.74 2.36
N LEU A 345 -12.77 -11.47 1.93
CA LEU A 345 -11.53 -10.90 1.40
C LEU A 345 -11.75 -10.14 0.09
N THR A 346 -12.53 -10.68 -0.83
CA THR A 346 -12.86 -10.02 -2.10
C THR A 346 -13.61 -8.72 -1.85
N VAL A 347 -14.59 -8.70 -0.95
CA VAL A 347 -15.33 -7.48 -0.57
C VAL A 347 -14.38 -6.44 0.03
N PHE A 348 -13.45 -6.84 0.90
CA PHE A 348 -12.41 -5.96 1.44
C PHE A 348 -11.55 -5.33 0.34
N ILE A 349 -11.02 -6.15 -0.59
CA ILE A 349 -10.17 -5.69 -1.69
C ILE A 349 -10.94 -4.76 -2.63
N VAL A 350 -12.15 -5.14 -3.06
CA VAL A 350 -12.98 -4.34 -3.96
C VAL A 350 -13.31 -3.00 -3.32
N ARG A 351 -13.65 -2.99 -2.02
CA ARG A 351 -13.92 -1.75 -1.29
C ARG A 351 -12.69 -0.84 -1.22
N ALA A 352 -11.50 -1.41 -0.95
CA ALA A 352 -10.25 -0.66 -0.95
C ALA A 352 -9.96 -0.05 -2.32
N ILE A 353 -10.12 -0.80 -3.42
CA ILE A 353 -9.94 -0.30 -4.79
C ILE A 353 -10.89 0.88 -5.08
N ILE A 354 -12.18 0.76 -4.74
CA ILE A 354 -13.16 1.83 -4.94
C ILE A 354 -12.74 3.12 -4.21
N LEU A 355 -12.24 2.99 -2.97
CA LEU A 355 -11.78 4.14 -2.18
C LEU A 355 -10.46 4.73 -2.71
N CYS A 356 -9.55 3.90 -3.22
CA CYS A 356 -8.34 4.34 -3.92
C CYS A 356 -8.69 5.20 -5.15
N LEU A 357 -9.62 4.76 -5.98
CA LEU A 357 -10.01 5.47 -7.21
C LEU A 357 -10.69 6.82 -6.94
N LYS A 358 -11.24 7.03 -5.75
CA LYS A 358 -11.82 8.31 -5.33
C LYS A 358 -10.78 9.32 -4.83
N GLN A 359 -9.52 8.92 -4.63
CA GLN A 359 -8.49 9.83 -4.13
C GLN A 359 -8.13 10.90 -5.16
N LYS A 360 -8.16 12.16 -4.74
CA LYS A 360 -7.82 13.32 -5.59
C LYS A 360 -6.34 13.66 -5.57
N SER A 361 -5.68 13.51 -4.41
CA SER A 361 -4.24 13.71 -4.27
C SER A 361 -3.47 12.60 -4.98
N VAL A 362 -2.44 12.97 -5.74
CA VAL A 362 -1.49 12.07 -6.39
C VAL A 362 -0.75 11.22 -5.36
N LEU A 363 -0.29 11.81 -4.24
CA LEU A 363 0.37 11.03 -3.18
C LEU A 363 -0.60 10.02 -2.56
N ALA A 364 -1.82 10.45 -2.24
CA ALA A 364 -2.85 9.56 -1.67
C ALA A 364 -3.17 8.40 -2.62
N LEU A 365 -3.33 8.69 -3.91
CA LEU A 365 -3.60 7.68 -4.94
C LEU A 365 -2.43 6.70 -5.06
N LEU A 366 -1.18 7.17 -5.15
CA LEU A 366 0.02 6.32 -5.24
C LEU A 366 0.18 5.41 -4.02
N VAL A 367 0.12 5.97 -2.81
CA VAL A 367 0.31 5.22 -1.56
C VAL A 367 -0.81 4.21 -1.35
N SER A 368 -2.07 4.62 -1.48
CA SER A 368 -3.20 3.69 -1.30
C SER A 368 -3.23 2.58 -2.36
N THR A 369 -2.82 2.89 -3.59
CA THR A 369 -2.67 1.88 -4.66
C THR A 369 -1.56 0.89 -4.34
N ALA A 370 -0.40 1.34 -3.86
CA ALA A 370 0.70 0.44 -3.49
C ALA A 370 0.32 -0.53 -2.37
N VAL A 371 -0.40 -0.04 -1.35
CA VAL A 371 -0.95 -0.88 -0.28
C VAL A 371 -1.97 -1.88 -0.82
N THR A 372 -2.92 -1.40 -1.62
CA THR A 372 -4.00 -2.26 -2.15
C THR A 372 -3.45 -3.34 -3.08
N LEU A 373 -2.47 -3.01 -3.92
CA LEU A 373 -1.76 -3.98 -4.77
C LEU A 373 -1.02 -5.04 -3.94
N THR A 374 -0.40 -4.64 -2.83
CA THR A 374 0.25 -5.56 -1.89
C THR A 374 -0.75 -6.60 -1.40
N PHE A 375 -1.93 -6.18 -0.94
CA PHE A 375 -3.00 -7.11 -0.52
C PHE A 375 -3.51 -7.99 -1.65
N ILE A 376 -3.71 -7.44 -2.85
CA ILE A 376 -4.20 -8.18 -4.03
C ILE A 376 -3.21 -9.29 -4.39
N ILE A 377 -1.94 -8.94 -4.60
CA ILE A 377 -0.92 -9.90 -5.04
C ILE A 377 -0.67 -10.95 -3.96
N GLN A 378 -0.59 -10.54 -2.69
CA GLN A 378 -0.45 -11.46 -1.56
C GLN A 378 -1.60 -12.47 -1.51
N THR A 379 -2.84 -12.01 -1.69
CA THR A 379 -4.03 -12.86 -1.69
C THR A 379 -4.05 -13.83 -2.88
N ILE A 380 -3.75 -13.35 -4.09
CA ILE A 380 -3.70 -14.18 -5.30
C ILE A 380 -2.63 -15.28 -5.17
N LEU A 381 -1.41 -14.93 -4.74
CA LEU A 381 -0.33 -15.90 -4.54
C LEU A 381 -0.69 -16.93 -3.46
N TYR A 382 -1.36 -16.51 -2.38
CA TYR A 382 -1.81 -17.41 -1.32
C TYR A 382 -2.85 -18.42 -1.82
N ILE A 383 -3.89 -17.93 -2.49
CA ILE A 383 -4.98 -18.77 -3.02
C ILE A 383 -4.43 -19.75 -4.05
N ALA A 384 -3.57 -19.29 -4.97
CA ALA A 384 -2.98 -20.16 -5.99
C ALA A 384 -2.22 -21.34 -5.35
N ALA A 385 -1.35 -21.07 -4.37
CA ALA A 385 -0.62 -22.13 -3.66
C ALA A 385 -1.57 -23.09 -2.91
N ASN A 386 -2.59 -22.56 -2.25
CA ASN A 386 -3.56 -23.35 -1.48
C ASN A 386 -4.55 -24.16 -2.34
N LEU A 387 -4.69 -23.82 -3.63
CA LEU A 387 -5.42 -24.62 -4.62
C LEU A 387 -4.51 -25.65 -5.32
N GLY A 388 -3.24 -25.76 -4.91
CA GLY A 388 -2.29 -26.72 -5.46
C GLY A 388 -1.57 -26.25 -6.73
N PHE A 389 -1.59 -24.95 -7.03
CA PHE A 389 -0.72 -24.32 -8.02
C PHE A 389 0.53 -23.77 -7.33
N GLN A 390 1.45 -24.67 -6.99
CA GLN A 390 2.66 -24.39 -6.22
C GLN A 390 3.78 -23.79 -7.09
N LEU A 391 3.55 -22.63 -7.71
CA LEU A 391 4.59 -21.96 -8.51
C LEU A 391 5.65 -21.31 -7.60
N PHE A 392 5.20 -20.68 -6.52
CA PHE A 392 6.03 -20.04 -5.50
C PHE A 392 5.51 -20.42 -4.11
N ALA A 393 6.35 -20.27 -3.09
CA ALA A 393 5.90 -20.49 -1.71
C ALA A 393 4.78 -19.50 -1.35
N PRO A 394 3.73 -19.91 -0.63
CA PRO A 394 2.70 -18.97 -0.21
C PRO A 394 3.31 -17.87 0.68
N LEU A 395 2.77 -16.66 0.55
CA LEU A 395 2.89 -15.66 1.62
C LEU A 395 1.90 -16.03 2.74
N SER A 396 1.62 -15.16 3.70
CA SER A 396 0.46 -15.39 4.59
C SER A 396 -0.80 -14.80 3.98
N LEU A 397 -1.95 -15.43 4.21
CA LEU A 397 -3.24 -14.84 3.87
C LEU A 397 -3.45 -13.57 4.71
N PRO A 398 -3.73 -12.42 4.10
CA PRO A 398 -3.87 -11.19 4.86
C PRO A 398 -4.97 -11.30 5.92
N LEU A 399 -4.67 -10.89 7.16
CA LEU A 399 -5.56 -10.81 8.32
C LEU A 399 -6.12 -12.13 8.88
N VAL A 400 -6.12 -13.20 8.09
CA VAL A 400 -6.73 -14.49 8.46
C VAL A 400 -5.67 -15.54 8.83
N SER A 401 -4.51 -15.57 8.15
CA SER A 401 -3.49 -16.60 8.34
C SER A 401 -2.64 -16.37 9.60
N GLN A 402 -2.10 -17.48 10.13
CA GLN A 402 -1.40 -17.61 11.40
C GLN A 402 0.02 -16.98 11.43
N GLY A 403 0.41 -16.27 10.36
CA GLY A 403 1.69 -15.56 10.28
C GLY A 403 1.73 -14.34 11.21
N SER A 404 2.00 -14.56 12.49
CA SER A 404 2.01 -13.54 13.57
C SER A 404 2.68 -12.22 13.17
N SER A 405 3.86 -12.27 12.55
CA SER A 405 4.58 -11.06 12.15
C SER A 405 4.07 -10.46 10.83
N TYR A 406 3.61 -11.29 9.87
CA TYR A 406 2.93 -10.77 8.68
C TYR A 406 1.64 -10.04 9.05
N LEU A 407 0.94 -10.50 10.09
CA LEU A 407 -0.25 -9.83 10.62
C LEU A 407 0.08 -8.40 11.05
N LEU A 408 1.19 -8.18 11.77
CA LEU A 408 1.64 -6.85 12.15
C LEU A 408 1.93 -5.95 10.94
N ILE A 409 2.61 -6.48 9.91
CA ILE A 409 2.87 -5.73 8.68
C ILE A 409 1.56 -5.39 7.97
N ASN A 410 0.64 -6.36 7.82
CA ASN A 410 -0.67 -6.12 7.23
C ASN A 410 -1.48 -5.08 8.02
N MET A 411 -1.38 -5.06 9.35
CA MET A 411 -2.02 -4.05 10.19
C MET A 411 -1.42 -2.67 10.03
N CYS A 412 -0.09 -2.59 9.90
CA CYS A 412 0.60 -1.35 9.54
C CYS A 412 0.12 -0.83 8.17
N LEU A 413 0.04 -1.71 7.17
CA LEU A 413 -0.47 -1.38 5.84
C LEU A 413 -1.89 -0.82 5.89
N ILE A 414 -2.79 -1.45 6.64
CA ILE A 414 -4.18 -0.99 6.81
C ILE A 414 -4.25 0.33 7.57
N GLY A 415 -3.45 0.51 8.61
CA GLY A 415 -3.36 1.78 9.33
C GLY A 415 -2.98 2.93 8.40
N ILE A 416 -1.97 2.72 7.56
CA ILE A 416 -1.56 3.69 6.52
C ILE A 416 -2.70 3.92 5.52
N LEU A 417 -3.35 2.84 5.03
CA LEU A 417 -4.45 2.92 4.07
C LEU A 417 -5.64 3.74 4.63
N LEU A 418 -6.01 3.51 5.88
CA LEU A 418 -7.07 4.26 6.57
C LEU A 418 -6.67 5.71 6.84
N SER A 419 -5.39 5.99 7.15
CA SER A 419 -4.88 7.36 7.27
C SER A 419 -5.01 8.12 5.95
N VAL A 420 -4.69 7.45 4.83
CA VAL A 420 -4.88 7.97 3.47
C VAL A 420 -6.35 8.24 3.19
N PHE A 421 -7.25 7.29 3.43
CA PHE A 421 -8.67 7.52 3.12
C PHE A 421 -9.31 8.60 3.98
N ARG A 422 -8.87 8.75 5.23
CA ARG A 422 -9.34 9.82 6.13
C ARG A 422 -8.93 11.22 5.65
N THR A 423 -7.70 11.35 5.15
CA THR A 423 -7.06 12.67 5.00
C THR A 423 -6.69 13.03 3.55
N GLY A 424 -6.67 12.04 2.64
CA GLY A 424 -6.21 12.17 1.27
C GLY A 424 -7.07 13.06 0.39
N TYR A 425 -8.34 13.25 0.74
CA TYR A 425 -9.24 14.19 0.06
C TYR A 425 -8.86 15.66 0.26
N PHE A 426 -8.20 15.99 1.37
CA PHE A 426 -7.89 17.38 1.74
C PHE A 426 -6.51 17.83 1.26
N ILE A 427 -5.65 16.91 0.83
CA ILE A 427 -4.29 17.25 0.42
C ILE A 427 -4.32 17.72 -1.03
N LYS A 428 -4.23 19.03 -1.24
CA LYS A 428 -3.93 19.58 -2.56
C LYS A 428 -2.46 19.35 -2.87
N ASP A 429 -2.22 18.75 -4.03
CA ASP A 429 -0.86 18.69 -4.55
C ASP A 429 -0.45 20.09 -4.98
N LYS A 430 0.62 20.63 -4.40
CA LYS A 430 1.22 21.86 -4.92
C LYS A 430 1.49 21.66 -6.41
N GLN A 431 0.77 22.39 -7.24
CA GLN A 431 1.19 22.62 -8.62
C GLN A 431 2.47 23.43 -8.48
N THR A 432 3.62 22.76 -8.57
CA THR A 432 4.82 23.46 -8.97
C THR A 432 4.52 23.93 -10.38
N SER A 433 3.97 25.14 -10.49
CA SER A 433 3.95 25.90 -11.73
C SER A 433 5.35 25.75 -12.28
N ILE A 434 5.43 25.23 -13.50
CA ILE A 434 6.66 25.22 -14.27
C ILE A 434 7.03 26.69 -14.42
N LYS A 435 7.79 27.25 -13.46
CA LYS A 435 8.80 28.22 -13.83
C LYS A 435 9.71 27.38 -14.71
N ALA A 436 9.49 27.49 -16.00
CA ALA A 436 10.52 27.23 -16.97
C ALA A 436 11.66 28.15 -16.57
N SER A 437 12.48 27.70 -15.63
CA SER A 437 13.88 28.07 -15.62
C SER A 437 14.40 27.46 -16.90
N THR A 438 14.21 28.19 -17.99
CA THR A 438 14.98 28.06 -19.21
C THR A 438 16.38 28.59 -18.87
N ASN A 439 17.04 28.00 -17.88
CA ASN A 439 18.49 27.99 -17.82
C ASN A 439 18.93 26.88 -18.79
N SER A 440 18.55 27.04 -20.06
CA SER A 440 19.12 26.23 -21.11
C SER A 440 20.54 26.76 -21.28
N PHE A 441 21.48 26.09 -20.63
CA PHE A 441 22.93 26.26 -20.81
C PHE A 441 23.35 26.21 -22.29
N LEU A 442 22.47 25.67 -23.15
CA LEU A 442 22.62 25.55 -24.58
C LEU A 442 21.36 26.08 -25.27
N LYS A 443 21.45 27.21 -25.98
CA LYS A 443 20.44 27.67 -26.94
C LYS A 443 20.96 27.50 -28.35
N PHE A 444 20.11 27.07 -29.26
CA PHE A 444 20.44 26.95 -30.68
C PHE A 444 19.51 27.88 -31.45
N GLU A 445 20.06 29.00 -31.94
CA GLU A 445 19.34 29.98 -32.76
C GLU A 445 20.17 30.25 -34.03
N ASP A 446 19.50 30.29 -35.18
CA ASP A 446 20.07 30.62 -36.50
C ASP A 446 21.40 29.91 -36.84
N GLY A 447 21.46 28.60 -36.59
CA GLY A 447 22.64 27.79 -36.93
C GLY A 447 23.85 27.98 -36.01
N LYS A 448 23.70 28.71 -34.90
CA LYS A 448 24.76 28.94 -33.90
C LYS A 448 24.36 28.36 -32.54
N LEU A 449 25.31 27.65 -31.92
CA LEU A 449 25.22 27.14 -30.56
C LEU A 449 25.67 28.25 -29.59
N ILE A 450 24.76 28.74 -28.74
CA ILE A 450 25.03 29.73 -27.69
C ILE A 450 25.15 28.98 -26.37
N ILE A 451 26.33 29.03 -25.74
CA ILE A 451 26.61 28.44 -24.43
C ILE A 451 26.71 29.57 -23.40
N ASP A 452 25.73 29.66 -22.51
CA ASP A 452 25.69 30.68 -21.45
C ASP A 452 26.32 30.10 -20.17
N PHE A 453 27.58 30.46 -19.91
CA PHE A 453 28.23 30.18 -18.64
C PHE A 453 27.76 31.19 -17.61
N ASN A 454 26.70 30.83 -16.88
CA ASN A 454 26.15 31.62 -15.79
C ASN A 454 27.16 31.68 -14.61
N ILE A 455 28.17 32.55 -14.71
CA ILE A 455 29.13 32.82 -13.63
C ILE A 455 28.66 34.10 -12.93
N HIS A 456 27.93 33.92 -11.83
CA HIS A 456 27.76 34.93 -10.80
C HIS A 456 27.89 34.27 -9.42
#